data_AF-A0A7X8M281-F1
#
_entry.id   AF-A0A7X8M281-F1
#
_cell.length_a   1.000
_cell.length_b   1.000
_cell.length_c   1.000
_cell.angle_alpha   90.00
_cell.angle_beta   90.00
_cell.angle_gamma   90.00
#
_symmetry.space_group_name_H-M   'P 1'
#
loop_
_entity.id
_entity.type
_entity.pdbx_description
1 polymer ?
#
loop_
_entity_poly.entity_id
_entity_poly.type
_entity_poly.pdbx_seq_one_letter_code
_entity_poly.pdbx_strand_id
1 'polypeptide(L)' 'MDRWQYQTVRFDLKGFMGGILDLDAFQTELNSLGADGWELVSCFDTNMSQGQSRYVIAVFKRKY' A
#
# COMPACT_ATOMS: atom_id res chain seq x y z
N MET A 1 0.88 -28.43 2.40
CA MET A 1 1.29 -27.28 1.56
C MET A 1 0.79 -26.03 2.24
N ASP A 2 1.67 -25.05 2.43
CA ASP A 2 1.25 -23.74 2.95
C ASP A 2 0.35 -23.03 1.93
N ARG A 3 -0.75 -22.45 2.40
CA ARG A 3 -1.66 -21.63 1.59
C ARG A 3 -1.59 -20.20 2.10
N TRP A 4 -1.63 -19.24 1.17
CA TRP A 4 -1.52 -17.82 1.46
C TRP A 4 -2.72 -17.07 0.90
N GLN A 5 -3.24 -16.14 1.69
CA GLN A 5 -4.16 -15.10 1.26
C GLN A 5 -3.35 -13.85 0.93
N TYR A 6 -3.67 -13.17 -0.17
CA TYR A 6 -3.04 -11.90 -0.55
C TYR A 6 -4.05 -10.77 -0.54
N GLN A 7 -3.61 -9.59 -0.12
CA GLN A 7 -4.41 -8.36 -0.10
C GLN A 7 -3.57 -7.22 -0.68
N THR A 8 -4.18 -6.46 -1.59
CA THR A 8 -3.56 -5.28 -2.21
C THR A 8 -4.32 -4.04 -1.76
N VAL A 9 -3.59 -3.07 -1.21
CA VAL A 9 -4.13 -1.80 -0.72
C VAL A 9 -3.59 -0.69 -1.58
N ARG A 10 -4.46 0.24 -1.98
CA ARG A 10 -4.11 1.41 -2.79
C ARG A 10 -4.29 2.67 -1.95
N PHE A 11 -3.28 3.52 -1.96
CA PHE A 11 -3.30 4.84 -1.36
C PHE A 11 -3.23 5.90 -2.45
N ASP A 12 -4.13 6.87 -2.39
CA ASP A 12 -4.14 8.00 -3.30
C ASP A 12 -3.13 9.05 -2.83
N LEU A 13 -2.30 9.53 -3.76
CA LEU A 13 -1.38 10.64 -3.49
C LEU A 13 -2.14 11.97 -3.59
N LYS A 14 -2.06 12.78 -2.54
CA LYS A 14 -2.71 14.10 -2.44
C LYS A 14 -1.79 15.21 -2.97
N GLY A 15 -2.34 16.42 -3.11
CA GLY A 15 -1.61 17.63 -3.55
C GLY A 15 -1.98 18.09 -4.97
N PHE A 16 -1.81 19.38 -5.26
CA PHE A 16 -2.22 20.01 -6.51
C PHE A 16 -1.54 19.43 -7.77
N MET A 17 -0.36 18.82 -7.61
CA MET A 17 0.38 18.14 -8.68
C MET A 17 0.43 16.60 -8.49
N GLY A 18 -0.35 16.05 -7.55
CA GLY A 18 -0.12 14.69 -7.05
C GLY A 18 1.24 14.56 -6.32
N GLY A 19 1.54 13.38 -5.80
CA GLY A 19 2.87 13.05 -5.26
C GLY A 19 3.07 13.16 -3.74
N ILE A 20 2.13 13.70 -2.97
CA ILE A 20 2.27 13.74 -1.49
C ILE A 20 1.46 12.58 -0.89
N LEU A 21 2.16 11.61 -0.30
CA LEU A 21 1.54 10.54 0.47
C LEU A 21 1.15 11.04 1.87
N ASP A 22 -0.08 10.77 2.28
CA ASP A 22 -0.52 10.96 3.65
C ASP A 22 0.08 9.85 4.53
N LEU A 23 1.20 10.18 5.20
CA LEU A 23 1.97 9.20 5.96
C LEU A 23 1.22 8.68 7.19
N ASP A 24 0.40 9.51 7.83
CA ASP A 24 -0.37 9.11 9.01
C ASP A 24 -1.44 8.09 8.62
N ALA A 25 -2.18 8.35 7.54
CA ALA A 25 -3.17 7.42 7.02
C ALA A 25 -2.52 6.12 6.52
N PHE A 26 -1.39 6.23 5.84
CA PHE A 26 -0.62 5.09 5.34
C PHE A 26 -0.15 4.19 6.50
N GLN A 27 0.52 4.76 7.50
CA GLN A 27 1.01 4.02 8.67
C GLN A 27 -0.12 3.39 9.49
N THR A 28 -1.23 4.11 9.66
CA THR A 28 -2.40 3.59 10.39
C THR A 28 -2.93 2.32 9.73
N GLU A 29 -3.07 2.30 8.41
CA GLU A 29 -3.53 1.14 7.67
C GLU A 29 -2.52 -0.03 7.72
N LEU A 30 -1.22 0.26 7.55
CA LEU A 30 -0.18 -0.79 7.66
C LEU A 30 -0.21 -1.45 9.05
N ASN A 31 -0.32 -0.66 10.11
CA ASN A 31 -0.37 -1.16 11.48
C ASN A 31 -1.65 -1.95 11.75
N SER A 32 -2.81 -1.51 11.23
CA SER A 32 -4.07 -2.23 11.36
C SER A 32 -3.98 -3.61 10.71
N LEU A 33 -3.46 -3.69 9.48
CA LEU A 33 -3.26 -4.95 8.78
C LEU A 33 -2.25 -5.85 9.48
N GLY A 34 -1.16 -5.26 10.00
CA GLY A 34 -0.19 -5.98 10.84
C GLY A 34 -0.82 -6.60 12.09
N ALA A 35 -1.71 -5.87 12.76
CA ALA A 35 -2.45 -6.37 13.92
C ALA A 35 -3.40 -7.53 13.55
N ASP A 36 -3.96 -7.52 12.34
CA ASP A 36 -4.81 -8.57 11.78
C ASP A 36 -4.03 -9.79 11.22
N GLY A 37 -2.71 -9.79 11.42
CA GLY A 37 -1.80 -10.88 11.04
C GLY A 37 -1.32 -10.84 9.59
N TRP A 38 -1.53 -9.72 8.89
CA TRP A 38 -1.00 -9.51 7.54
C TRP A 38 0.47 -9.06 7.58
N GLU A 39 1.28 -9.63 6.70
CA GLU A 39 2.69 -9.30 6.51
C GLU A 39 2.85 -8.49 5.21
N LEU A 40 3.45 -7.30 5.30
CA LEU A 40 3.78 -6.48 4.13
C LEU A 40 4.88 -7.18 3.32
N VAL A 41 4.61 -7.45 2.03
CA VAL A 41 5.56 -8.10 1.12
C VAL A 41 6.12 -7.17 0.06
N SER A 42 5.38 -6.15 -0.36
CA SER A 42 5.86 -5.18 -1.33
C SER A 42 5.14 -3.84 -1.16
N CYS A 43 5.84 -2.75 -1.42
CA CYS A 43 5.28 -1.41 -1.47
C CYS A 43 5.95 -0.63 -2.60
N PHE A 44 5.17 -0.10 -3.53
CA PHE A 44 5.67 0.64 -4.69
C PHE A 44 4.67 1.70 -5.14
N ASP A 45 5.16 2.78 -5.73
CA ASP A 45 4.31 3.79 -6.34
C ASP A 45 4.01 3.47 -7.82
N THR A 46 2.89 3.98 -8.31
CA THR A 46 2.53 3.88 -9.74
C THR A 46 2.91 5.17 -10.45
N ASN A 47 3.85 5.09 -11.38
CA ASN A 47 4.18 6.19 -12.29
C ASN A 47 3.10 6.34 -13.36
N MET A 48 2.50 7.53 -13.46
CA MET A 48 1.71 7.93 -14.63
C MET A 48 2.65 8.53 -15.68
N SER A 49 2.25 8.46 -16.96
CA SER A 49 2.94 9.15 -18.07
C SER A 49 3.32 10.59 -17.66
N GLN A 50 4.53 11.03 -17.99
CA GLN A 50 5.16 12.29 -17.56
C GLN A 50 5.69 12.34 -16.10
N GLY A 51 5.93 11.18 -15.46
CA GLY A 51 6.71 11.12 -14.21
C GLY A 51 5.97 11.53 -12.95
N GLN A 52 4.65 11.67 -13.00
CA GLN A 52 3.82 11.94 -11.82
C GLN A 52 3.32 10.62 -11.25
N SER A 53 3.71 10.30 -10.01
CA SER A 53 3.13 9.18 -9.28
C SER A 53 1.73 9.53 -8.81
N ARG A 54 0.74 8.65 -9.06
CA ARG A 54 -0.66 8.87 -8.63
C ARG A 54 -1.08 8.05 -7.41
N TYR A 55 -0.53 6.86 -7.26
CA TYR A 55 -0.91 5.93 -6.21
C TYR A 55 0.31 5.30 -5.58
N VAL A 56 0.16 4.89 -4.33
CA VAL A 56 1.05 3.95 -3.66
C VAL A 56 0.29 2.65 -3.48
N ILE A 57 0.91 1.53 -3.84
CA ILE A 57 0.36 0.19 -3.74
C ILE A 57 1.16 -0.56 -2.69
N ALA A 58 0.47 -1.09 -1.68
CA ALA A 58 1.02 -2.01 -0.71
C ALA A 58 0.39 -3.39 -0.89
N VAL A 59 1.23 -4.43 -1.00
CA VAL A 59 0.80 -5.82 -1.12
C VAL A 59 1.16 -6.54 0.16
N PHE A 60 0.19 -7.27 0.70
CA PHE A 60 0.30 -8.06 1.91
C PHE A 60 0.00 -9.53 1.64
N LYS A 61 0.54 -10.39 2.50
CA LYS A 61 0.19 -11.80 2.57
C LYS A 61 -0.18 -12.18 4.01
N ARG A 62 -1.03 -13.18 4.17
CA ARG A 62 -1.32 -13.83 5.45
C ARG A 62 -1.49 -15.31 5.23
N LYS A 63 -1.08 -16.13 6.20
CA LYS A 63 -1.29 -17.58 6.13
C LYS A 63 -2.77 -17.91 6.35
N TYR A 64 -3.30 -18.84 5.56
CA TYR A 64 -4.65 -19.38 5.79
C TYR A 64 -4.74 -20.16 7.10
#